data_AF-A0A7X2PH09-F1
#
_entry.id   AF-A0A7X2PH09-F1
#
_cell.length_a   1.000
_cell.length_b   1.000
_cell.length_c   1.000
_cell.angle_alpha   90.00
_cell.angle_beta   90.00
_cell.angle_gamma   90.00
#
_symmetry.space_group_name_H-M   'P 1'
#
loop_
_entity.id
_entity.type
_entity.pdbx_description
1 polymer ?
#
loop_
_entity_poly.entity_id
_entity_poly.type
_entity_poly.pdbx_seq_one_letter_code
_entity_poly.pdbx_strand_id
1 'polypeptide(L)' 'MRITKGRVLGGRIVVEGEPLADGVDVTVLCADEPGFELSDADQAELLQAIAEADHGKTLEANEVLAQLRRR' A
#
# COMPACT_ATOMS: atom_id res chain seq x y z
N MET A 1 12.53 -27.22 2.50
CA MET A 1 12.06 -25.85 2.16
C MET A 1 12.03 -25.03 3.44
N ARG A 2 12.75 -23.89 3.50
CA ARG A 2 12.81 -23.01 4.67
C ARG A 2 12.34 -21.62 4.23
N ILE A 3 11.40 -21.01 4.96
CA ILE A 3 10.97 -19.63 4.72
C ILE A 3 11.78 -18.73 5.66
N THR A 4 12.54 -17.81 5.08
CA THR A 4 13.32 -16.82 5.83
C THR A 4 12.92 -15.42 5.37
N LYS A 5 12.86 -14.47 6.31
CA LYS A 5 12.54 -13.07 6.01
C LYS A 5 13.78 -12.34 5.54
N GLY A 6 13.58 -11.32 4.71
CA GLY A 6 14.63 -10.43 4.27
C GLY A 6 14.07 -9.09 3.83
N ARG A 7 14.96 -8.12 3.62
CA ARG A 7 14.60 -6.79 3.13
C ARG A 7 15.33 -6.49 1.83
N VAL A 8 14.67 -5.77 0.93
CA VAL A 8 15.31 -5.22 -0.27
C VAL A 8 16.05 -3.94 0.10
N LEU A 9 17.37 -3.90 -0.12
CA LEU A 9 18.23 -2.72 0.04
C LEU A 9 19.02 -2.50 -1.25
N GLY A 10 18.71 -1.40 -1.95
CA GLY A 10 19.38 -1.05 -3.21
C GLY A 10 19.29 -2.14 -4.28
N GLY A 11 18.11 -2.75 -4.44
CA GLY A 11 17.86 -3.82 -5.41
C GLY A 11 18.41 -5.20 -5.03
N ARG A 12 19.00 -5.35 -3.83
CA ARG A 12 19.51 -6.63 -3.32
C ARG A 12 18.69 -7.10 -2.12
N ILE A 13 18.45 -8.40 -2.05
CA ILE A 13 17.75 -9.02 -0.92
C ILE A 13 18.77 -9.33 0.18
N VAL A 14 18.58 -8.74 1.35
CA VAL A 14 19.36 -9.04 2.56
C VAL A 14 18.53 -9.96 3.43
N VAL A 15 18.99 -11.19 3.59
CA VAL A 15 18.34 -12.22 4.42
C VAL A 15 18.70 -11.97 5.88
N GLU A 16 17.70 -12.00 6.76
CA GLU A 16 17.89 -11.86 8.20
C GLU A 16 18.14 -13.22 8.85
N GLY A 17 19.07 -13.26 9.81
CA GLY A 17 19.38 -14.47 10.58
C GLY A 17 20.50 -15.31 10.00
N GLU A 18 20.31 -16.63 10.00
CA GLU A 18 21.36 -17.58 9.61
C GLU A 18 21.65 -17.50 8.10
N PRO A 19 22.95 -17.51 7.70
CA PRO A 19 23.32 -17.52 6.28
C PRO A 19 22.74 -18.73 5.55
N LEU A 20 22.32 -18.51 4.31
CA LEU A 20 21.99 -19.62 3.41
C LEU A 20 23.29 -20.31 2.98
N ALA A 21 23.24 -21.64 2.87
CA ALA A 21 24.39 -22.42 2.42
C ALA A 21 24.71 -22.12 0.95
N ASP A 22 26.00 -22.17 0.59
CA ASP A 22 26.43 -21.96 -0.79
C ASP A 22 25.80 -23.00 -1.73
N GLY A 23 25.37 -22.55 -2.91
CA GLY A 23 24.84 -23.41 -3.96
C GLY A 23 23.37 -23.84 -3.80
N VAL A 24 22.63 -23.27 -2.84
CA VAL A 24 21.19 -23.56 -2.69
C VAL A 24 20.33 -22.73 -3.66
N ASP A 25 19.30 -23.35 -4.23
CA ASP A 25 18.28 -22.65 -5.00
C ASP A 25 17.35 -21.86 -4.08
N VAL A 26 17.10 -20.59 -4.42
CA VAL A 26 16.28 -19.67 -3.63
C VAL A 26 15.08 -19.18 -4.45
N THR A 27 13.90 -19.28 -3.86
CA THR A 27 12.67 -18.68 -4.39
C THR A 27 12.35 -17.39 -3.64
N VAL A 28 12.17 -16.30 -4.39
CA VAL A 28 11.76 -14.99 -3.84
C VAL A 28 10.26 -14.82 -4.01
N LEU A 29 9.55 -14.54 -2.92
CA LEU A 29 8.13 -14.21 -2.92
C LEU A 29 7.97 -12.72 -2.61
N CYS A 30 7.53 -11.94 -3.60
CA CYS A 30 7.13 -10.56 -3.39
C CYS A 30 5.61 -10.55 -3.21
N ALA A 31 5.15 -10.18 -2.01
CA ALA A 31 3.75 -9.83 -1.85
C ALA A 31 3.54 -8.45 -2.47
N ASP A 32 2.53 -8.31 -3.33
CA ASP A 32 2.01 -7.00 -3.68
C ASP A 32 1.51 -6.31 -2.41
N GLU A 33 1.41 -4.97 -2.43
CA GLU A 33 0.75 -4.28 -1.33
C GLU A 33 -0.63 -4.91 -1.12
N PRO A 34 -0.98 -5.32 0.12
CA PRO A 34 -2.29 -5.88 0.35
C PRO A 34 -3.31 -4.83 -0.04
N GLY A 35 -4.07 -5.13 -1.09
CA GLY A 35 -5.24 -4.34 -1.43
C GLY A 35 -6.21 -4.30 -0.25
N PHE A 36 -7.11 -3.35 -0.28
CA PHE A 36 -8.22 -3.30 0.67
C PHE A 36 -9.49 -3.79 -0.03
N GLU A 37 -10.35 -4.45 0.73
CA GLU A 37 -11.69 -4.82 0.26
C GLU A 37 -12.67 -3.71 0.64
N LEU A 38 -13.56 -3.36 -0.30
CA LEU A 38 -14.66 -2.43 -0.05
C LEU A 38 -15.99 -3.20 -0.12
N SER A 39 -16.97 -2.74 0.65
CA SER A 39 -18.35 -3.13 0.37
C SER A 39 -18.83 -2.49 -0.94
N ASP A 40 -19.88 -3.03 -1.55
CA ASP A 40 -20.48 -2.44 -2.76
C ASP A 40 -20.88 -0.97 -2.54
N ALA A 41 -21.31 -0.63 -1.32
CA ALA A 41 -21.69 0.73 -0.94
C ALA A 41 -20.46 1.66 -0.88
N ASP A 42 -19.39 1.24 -0.20
CA ASP A 42 -18.17 2.04 -0.08
C ASP A 42 -17.48 2.20 -1.44
N GLN A 43 -17.55 1.17 -2.30
CA GLN A 43 -17.02 1.23 -3.67
C GLN A 43 -17.80 2.26 -4.51
N ALA A 44 -19.13 2.26 -4.42
CA ALA A 44 -19.95 3.24 -5.13
C ALA A 44 -19.67 4.68 -4.65
N GLU A 45 -19.53 4.88 -3.33
CA GLU A 45 -19.17 6.18 -2.75
C GLU A 45 -17.80 6.66 -3.24
N LEU A 46 -16.79 5.77 -3.22
CA LEU A 46 -15.45 6.11 -3.69
C LEU A 46 -15.43 6.48 -5.18
N LEU A 47 -16.12 5.72 -6.03
CA LEU A 47 -16.20 6.01 -7.47
C LEU A 47 -16.90 7.35 -7.73
N GLN A 48 -17.93 7.67 -6.94
CA GLN A 48 -18.58 8.98 -7.03
C GLN A 48 -17.61 10.10 -6.65
N ALA A 49 -16.88 9.96 -5.53
CA ALA A 49 -15.92 10.97 -5.08
C ALA A 49 -14.78 11.20 -6.11
N ILE A 50 -14.31 10.14 -6.77
CA ILE A 50 -13.34 10.24 -7.87
C ILE A 50 -13.90 11.06 -9.02
N ALA A 51 -15.13 10.75 -9.47
CA ALA A 51 -15.77 11.50 -10.55
C ALA A 51 -16.00 12.99 -10.19
N GLU A 52 -16.35 13.28 -8.94
CA GLU A 52 -16.47 14.65 -8.45
C GLU A 52 -15.13 15.40 -8.51
N ALA A 53 -14.03 14.75 -8.09
CA ALA A 53 -12.69 15.32 -8.17
C ALA A 53 -12.24 15.58 -9.62
N ASP A 54 -12.49 14.64 -10.54
CA ASP A 54 -12.19 14.79 -11.96
C ASP A 54 -12.98 15.95 -12.61
N HIS A 55 -14.19 16.20 -12.11
CA HIS A 55 -15.01 17.35 -12.50
C HIS A 55 -14.68 18.65 -11.76
N GLY A 56 -13.61 18.68 -10.96
CA GLY A 56 -13.16 19.86 -10.22
C GLY A 56 -14.08 20.26 -9.05
N LYS A 57 -14.96 19.36 -8.61
CA LYS A 57 -15.81 19.56 -7.42
C LYS A 57 -15.02 19.23 -6.16
N THR A 58 -13.95 19.98 -5.93
CA THR A 58 -13.06 19.80 -4.77
C THR A 58 -13.17 20.98 -3.82
N LEU A 59 -12.74 20.78 -2.58
CA LEU A 59 -12.54 21.85 -1.60
C LEU A 59 -11.05 22.12 -1.43
N GLU A 60 -10.68 23.37 -1.17
CA GLU A 60 -9.31 23.71 -0.85
C GLU A 60 -8.92 23.13 0.51
N ALA A 61 -7.67 22.66 0.65
CA ALA A 61 -7.21 22.02 1.88
C ALA A 61 -7.40 22.91 3.13
N ASN A 62 -7.18 24.22 2.98
CA ASN A 62 -7.38 25.19 4.05
C ASN A 62 -8.85 25.30 4.49
N GLU A 63 -9.80 25.15 3.57
CA GLU A 63 -11.23 25.17 3.87
C GLU A 63 -11.62 23.93 4.68
N VAL A 64 -11.12 22.76 4.28
CA VAL A 64 -11.34 21.49 5.01
C VAL A 64 -10.78 21.58 6.44
N LEU A 65 -9.52 22.05 6.59
CA LEU A 65 -8.90 22.22 7.90
C LEU A 65 -9.67 23.21 8.80
N ALA A 66 -10.23 24.27 8.22
CA ALA A 66 -11.05 25.23 8.94
C ALA A 66 -12.41 24.65 9.37
N GLN A 67 -12.96 23.67 8.65
CA GLN A 67 -14.18 22.96 9.06
C GLN A 67 -13.91 21.98 10.20
N LEU A 68 -12.79 21.24 10.13
CA LEU A 68 -12.39 20.29 11.18
C LEU A 68 -12.07 20.97 12.51
N ARG A 69 -11.44 22.16 12.49
CA ARG A 69 -11.19 22.95 13.72
C ARG A 69 -12.46 23.48 14.42
N ARG A 70 -13.61 23.43 13.75
CA ARG A 70 -14.90 23.92 14.25
C ARG A 70 -15.82 22.79 14.75
N ARG A 71 -15.38 21.54 14.67
CA ARG A 71 -16.01 20.36 15.26
C ARG A 71 -15.28 19.96 16.53
#